data_AF-A0A833U531-F1
#
_entry.id   AF-A0A833U531-F1
#
_cell.length_a   1.000
_cell.length_b   1.000
_cell.length_c   1.000
_cell.angle_alpha   90.00
_cell.angle_beta   90.00
_cell.angle_gamma   90.00
#
_symmetry.space_group_name_H-M   'P 1'
#
loop_
_entity.id
_entity.type
_entity.pdbx_description
1 polymer ?
#
loop_
_entity_poly.entity_id
_entity_poly.type
_entity_poly.pdbx_seq_one_letter_code
_entity_poly.pdbx_strand_id
1 'polypeptide(L)'
;NGKAFAQWGSPTWFSWDNKLAGTQVLLSRLSFFGSKDISNSQKSGLQMYRKTAEAVMCGLLPDSPTATESRTESNLLHILIHIQAIHCLMAMELEIQESLRQPRYQTFLSYQIHHLITMTLRELLTSEYSVHFYQADYVLGDNPLKMSFLVGYGDKYPQYVHHRGASIPVEAKTGCTDGFQWLDSAEPNPNVAIGGLVGGPFKNETYIDSRNNSMQGEPTTYNSAVIVGLLSSLVTTSSAVLSFT
;
A
#
# COMPACT_ATOMS: atom_id res chain seq x y z
N ASN A 1 -6.15 17.46 -24.40
CA ASN A 1 -4.85 16.82 -24.04
C ASN A 1 -4.96 15.67 -23.03
N GLY A 2 -6.15 15.36 -22.48
CA GLY A 2 -6.30 14.32 -21.44
C GLY A 2 -5.73 12.94 -21.79
N LYS A 3 -5.84 12.46 -23.03
CA LYS A 3 -5.27 11.16 -23.44
C LYS A 3 -3.74 11.07 -23.26
N ALA A 4 -3.01 12.16 -23.56
CA ALA A 4 -1.55 12.16 -23.46
C ALA A 4 -1.06 12.20 -21.99
N PHE A 5 -1.77 12.92 -21.13
CA PHE A 5 -1.41 13.06 -19.70
C PHE A 5 -1.96 11.93 -18.83
N ALA A 6 -3.14 11.39 -19.13
CA ALA A 6 -3.80 10.40 -18.30
C ALA A 6 -3.36 8.96 -18.58
N GLN A 7 -2.76 8.68 -19.73
CA GLN A 7 -2.27 7.33 -20.11
C GLN A 7 -3.32 6.22 -19.87
N TRP A 8 -4.59 6.50 -20.19
CA TRP A 8 -5.67 5.53 -19.97
C TRP A 8 -5.43 4.21 -20.70
N GLY A 9 -5.79 3.10 -20.06
CA GLY A 9 -5.59 1.75 -20.58
C GLY A 9 -4.18 1.19 -20.39
N SER A 10 -3.24 1.99 -19.88
CA SER A 10 -1.88 1.56 -19.53
C SER A 10 -1.69 1.69 -18.01
N PRO A 11 -2.10 0.67 -17.23
CA PRO A 11 -1.98 0.73 -15.77
C PRO A 11 -0.52 0.84 -15.34
N THR A 12 -0.24 1.75 -14.42
CA THR A 12 1.05 1.90 -13.75
C THR A 12 0.88 1.68 -12.25
N TRP A 13 1.99 1.61 -11.52
CA TRP A 13 1.99 1.48 -10.07
C TRP A 13 2.10 2.83 -9.39
N PHE A 14 1.38 3.00 -8.27
CA PHE A 14 1.51 4.20 -7.45
C PHE A 14 2.87 4.20 -6.78
N SER A 15 3.59 5.32 -6.89
CA SER A 15 4.88 5.50 -6.23
C SER A 15 5.20 6.97 -5.89
N TRP A 16 6.28 7.20 -5.15
CA TRP A 16 6.80 8.54 -4.86
C TRP A 16 7.15 9.32 -6.13
N ASP A 17 7.39 8.64 -7.25
CA ASP A 17 7.62 9.25 -8.56
C ASP A 17 6.33 9.30 -9.40
N ASN A 18 5.56 8.21 -9.44
CA ASN A 18 4.38 8.08 -10.31
C ASN A 18 3.05 8.07 -9.53
N LYS A 19 2.24 9.13 -9.67
CA LYS A 19 0.90 9.22 -9.03
C LYS A 19 -0.25 8.83 -9.96
N LEU A 20 0.01 8.33 -11.16
CA LEU A 20 -1.04 8.08 -12.16
C LEU A 20 -2.09 7.13 -11.61
N ALA A 21 -1.69 5.98 -11.07
CA ALA A 21 -2.63 5.04 -10.44
C ALA A 21 -3.54 5.72 -9.39
N GLY A 22 -2.98 6.61 -8.57
CA GLY A 22 -3.70 7.39 -7.55
C GLY A 22 -4.73 8.29 -8.19
N THR A 23 -4.33 9.03 -9.21
CA THR A 23 -5.22 9.89 -9.99
C THR A 23 -6.31 9.09 -10.71
N GLN A 24 -6.00 7.92 -11.27
CA GLN A 24 -6.99 7.06 -11.94
C GLN A 24 -8.07 6.63 -10.98
N VAL A 25 -7.65 6.14 -9.81
CA VAL A 25 -8.55 5.77 -8.72
C VAL A 25 -9.39 6.96 -8.25
N LEU A 26 -8.76 8.08 -7.90
CA LEU A 26 -9.47 9.24 -7.35
C LEU A 26 -10.47 9.82 -8.35
N LEU A 27 -10.11 9.93 -9.63
CA LEU A 27 -11.02 10.44 -10.65
C LEU A 27 -12.10 9.43 -11.03
N SER A 28 -11.85 8.12 -10.90
CA SER A 28 -12.89 7.11 -11.09
C SER A 28 -14.08 7.32 -10.13
N ARG A 29 -13.82 7.83 -8.92
CA ARG A 29 -14.84 8.13 -7.90
C ARG A 29 -15.84 9.19 -8.34
N LEU A 30 -15.40 10.16 -9.14
CA LEU A 30 -16.31 11.17 -9.71
C LEU A 30 -17.37 10.54 -10.64
N SER A 31 -17.14 9.33 -11.16
CA SER A 31 -18.17 8.58 -11.89
C SER A 31 -19.33 8.12 -11.00
N PHE A 32 -19.09 7.96 -9.70
CA PHE A 32 -20.08 7.49 -8.73
C PHE A 32 -20.71 8.63 -7.93
N PHE A 33 -19.90 9.61 -7.52
CA PHE A 33 -20.31 10.72 -6.63
C PHE A 33 -20.43 12.08 -7.32
N GLY A 34 -20.14 12.16 -8.62
CA GLY A 34 -20.22 13.41 -9.39
C GLY A 34 -21.65 13.95 -9.54
N SER A 35 -21.78 15.26 -9.73
CA SER A 35 -23.07 15.94 -9.94
C SER A 35 -23.77 15.49 -11.23
N LYS A 36 -25.10 15.63 -11.31
CA LYS A 36 -25.89 15.23 -12.49
C LYS A 36 -25.60 16.08 -13.75
N ASP A 37 -24.96 17.23 -13.58
CA ASP A 37 -24.74 18.24 -14.64
C ASP A 37 -23.41 18.07 -15.40
N ILE A 38 -22.78 16.90 -15.32
CA ILE A 38 -21.53 16.62 -16.02
C ILE A 38 -21.79 16.43 -17.53
N SER A 39 -21.03 17.14 -18.37
CA SER A 39 -21.12 17.02 -19.83
C SER A 39 -20.79 15.60 -20.33
N ASN A 40 -21.32 15.22 -21.50
CA ASN A 40 -21.10 13.88 -22.07
C ASN A 40 -19.61 13.56 -22.32
N SER A 41 -18.79 14.56 -22.67
CA SER A 41 -17.35 14.39 -22.88
C SER A 41 -16.62 14.10 -21.56
N GLN A 42 -16.99 14.78 -20.48
CA GLN A 42 -16.47 14.52 -19.14
C GLN A 42 -16.89 13.13 -18.65
N LYS A 43 -18.15 12.71 -18.88
CA LYS A 43 -18.61 11.35 -18.56
C LYS A 43 -17.75 10.28 -19.25
N SER A 44 -17.44 10.46 -20.53
CA SER A 44 -16.56 9.56 -21.28
C SER A 44 -15.14 9.49 -20.70
N GLY A 45 -14.55 10.63 -20.32
CA GLY A 45 -13.24 10.67 -19.66
C GLY A 45 -13.24 9.96 -18.30
N LEU A 46 -14.26 10.18 -17.47
CA LEU A 46 -14.43 9.53 -16.16
C LEU A 46 -14.57 8.01 -16.28
N GLN A 47 -15.26 7.52 -17.31
CA GLN A 47 -15.33 6.08 -17.63
C GLN A 47 -13.95 5.49 -17.97
N MET A 48 -13.08 6.24 -18.64
CA MET A 48 -11.72 5.78 -18.93
C MET A 48 -10.84 5.73 -17.68
N TYR A 49 -10.98 6.71 -16.78
CA TYR A 49 -10.33 6.68 -15.46
C TYR A 49 -10.77 5.44 -14.67
N ARG A 50 -12.08 5.15 -14.67
CA ARG A 50 -12.63 3.95 -14.04
C ARG A 50 -12.07 2.65 -14.61
N LYS A 51 -12.10 2.46 -15.93
CA LYS A 51 -11.55 1.25 -16.56
C LYS A 51 -10.06 1.06 -16.25
N THR A 52 -9.30 2.15 -16.22
CA THR A 52 -7.87 2.10 -15.89
C THR A 52 -7.66 1.76 -14.42
N ALA A 53 -8.48 2.30 -13.51
CA ALA A 53 -8.46 1.94 -12.09
C ALA A 53 -8.81 0.46 -11.87
N GLU A 54 -9.85 -0.06 -12.55
CA GLU A 54 -10.21 -1.49 -12.51
C GLU A 54 -9.03 -2.37 -12.98
N ALA A 55 -8.33 -1.98 -14.05
CA ALA A 55 -7.13 -2.69 -14.50
C ALA A 55 -5.98 -2.68 -13.48
N VAL A 56 -5.75 -1.55 -12.79
CA VAL A 56 -4.79 -1.48 -11.68
C VAL A 56 -5.19 -2.43 -10.56
N MET A 57 -6.46 -2.45 -10.15
CA MET A 57 -6.95 -3.34 -9.09
C MET A 57 -6.80 -4.81 -9.48
N CYS A 58 -7.17 -5.18 -10.71
CA CYS A 58 -6.98 -6.54 -11.20
C CYS A 58 -5.50 -6.97 -11.14
N GLY A 59 -4.56 -6.08 -11.44
CA GLY A 59 -3.13 -6.38 -11.26
C GLY A 59 -2.73 -6.70 -9.80
N LEU A 60 -3.42 -6.12 -8.82
CA LEU A 60 -3.15 -6.23 -7.39
C LEU A 60 -3.88 -7.38 -6.71
N LEU A 61 -4.88 -7.99 -7.35
CA LEU A 61 -5.58 -9.17 -6.84
C LEU A 61 -4.85 -10.44 -7.28
N PRO A 62 -4.53 -11.38 -6.37
CA PRO A 62 -3.76 -12.58 -6.70
C PRO A 62 -4.52 -13.51 -7.66
N ASP A 63 -5.84 -13.66 -7.49
CA ASP A 63 -6.67 -14.56 -8.32
C ASP A 63 -7.15 -13.90 -9.63
N SER A 64 -6.68 -12.69 -9.93
CA SER A 64 -7.07 -12.03 -11.17
C SER A 64 -6.38 -12.66 -12.39
N PRO A 65 -7.08 -12.82 -13.53
CA PRO A 65 -6.44 -13.23 -14.78
C PRO A 65 -5.31 -12.31 -15.26
N THR A 66 -5.28 -11.07 -14.76
CA THR A 66 -4.23 -10.08 -15.07
C THR A 66 -3.39 -9.73 -13.85
N ALA A 67 -3.33 -10.61 -12.85
CA ALA A 67 -2.51 -10.43 -11.67
C ALA A 67 -1.04 -10.22 -12.05
N THR A 68 -0.35 -9.34 -11.32
CA THR A 68 1.09 -9.16 -11.53
C THR A 68 1.89 -10.37 -11.04
N GLU A 69 2.91 -10.73 -11.82
CA GLU A 69 3.93 -11.73 -11.44
C GLU A 69 4.95 -11.19 -10.43
N SER A 70 4.88 -9.89 -10.10
CA SER A 70 5.77 -9.23 -9.14
C SER A 70 5.33 -9.52 -7.71
N ARG A 71 5.36 -10.79 -7.33
CA ARG A 71 4.98 -11.30 -6.00
C ARG A 71 5.99 -12.32 -5.47
N THR A 72 6.05 -12.46 -4.16
CA THR A 72 6.74 -13.59 -3.51
C THR A 72 5.90 -14.86 -3.58
N GLU A 73 6.47 -16.00 -3.18
CA GLU A 73 5.74 -17.28 -3.06
C GLU A 73 4.59 -17.17 -2.06
N SER A 74 4.81 -16.47 -0.94
CA SER A 74 3.77 -16.10 0.00
C SER A 74 3.07 -14.80 -0.40
N ASN A 75 2.76 -14.60 -1.69
CA ASN A 75 1.87 -13.55 -2.22
C ASN A 75 2.14 -12.07 -1.81
N LEU A 76 3.29 -11.74 -1.21
CA LEU A 76 3.67 -10.35 -0.93
C LEU A 76 3.89 -9.64 -2.26
N LEU A 77 3.25 -8.49 -2.45
CA LEU A 77 3.42 -7.66 -3.64
C LEU A 77 4.83 -7.06 -3.64
N HIS A 78 5.70 -7.60 -4.49
CA HIS A 78 7.07 -7.16 -4.70
C HIS A 78 7.14 -6.15 -5.86
N ILE A 79 6.21 -5.20 -5.90
CA ILE A 79 6.22 -4.12 -6.89
C ILE A 79 7.18 -3.04 -6.38
N LEU A 80 8.43 -3.16 -6.80
CA LEU A 80 9.53 -2.18 -6.68
C LEU A 80 9.70 -1.56 -5.27
N ILE A 81 10.17 -2.33 -4.29
CA ILE A 81 10.93 -1.91 -3.08
C ILE A 81 10.24 -0.86 -2.18
N HIS A 82 9.06 -0.42 -2.56
CA HIS A 82 8.26 0.58 -1.92
C HIS A 82 6.84 0.07 -2.00
N ILE A 83 6.38 -0.43 -0.86
CA ILE A 83 4.98 -0.67 -0.55
C ILE A 83 4.28 0.67 -0.85
N GLN A 84 3.85 0.91 -2.08
CA GLN A 84 3.23 2.16 -2.53
C GLN A 84 1.97 1.86 -3.35
N ALA A 85 1.87 0.67 -3.94
CA ALA A 85 0.69 0.24 -4.69
C ALA A 85 -0.56 0.00 -3.83
N ILE A 86 -0.41 -0.22 -2.51
CA ILE A 86 -1.53 -0.60 -1.64
C ILE A 86 -2.48 0.60 -1.43
N HIS A 87 -2.04 1.87 -1.54
CA HIS A 87 -2.83 3.03 -1.05
C HIS A 87 -3.74 3.69 -2.06
N CYS A 88 -3.60 3.30 -3.33
CA CYS A 88 -4.68 3.41 -4.28
C CYS A 88 -5.91 2.57 -3.87
N LEU A 89 -5.71 1.36 -3.33
CA LEU A 89 -6.85 0.51 -2.94
C LEU A 89 -7.58 1.07 -1.71
N MET A 90 -6.84 1.67 -0.78
CA MET A 90 -7.34 2.26 0.48
C MET A 90 -8.40 3.35 0.31
N ALA A 91 -8.26 4.17 -0.75
CA ALA A 91 -9.23 5.20 -1.09
C ALA A 91 -10.45 4.66 -1.85
N MET A 92 -10.38 3.44 -2.39
CA MET A 92 -11.52 2.74 -3.02
C MET A 92 -12.30 1.91 -1.98
N GLU A 93 -11.63 1.37 -0.97
CA GLU A 93 -12.20 0.52 0.09
C GLU A 93 -13.18 1.28 1.01
N LEU A 94 -12.76 2.42 1.58
CA LEU A 94 -13.55 3.20 2.55
C LEU A 94 -14.84 3.80 1.96
N GLU A 95 -14.86 4.10 0.66
CA GLU A 95 -16.04 4.72 0.02
C GLU A 95 -16.99 3.76 -0.68
N ILE A 96 -16.52 2.58 -1.10
CA ILE A 96 -17.43 1.49 -1.42
C ILE A 96 -18.23 1.13 -0.16
N GLN A 97 -17.59 1.03 1.01
CA GLN A 97 -18.29 0.79 2.28
C GLN A 97 -19.31 1.88 2.64
N GLU A 98 -18.95 3.16 2.55
CA GLU A 98 -19.88 4.27 2.89
C GLU A 98 -21.03 4.41 1.86
N SER A 99 -20.77 4.17 0.57
CA SER A 99 -21.79 4.18 -0.49
C SER A 99 -22.83 3.07 -0.32
N LEU A 100 -22.42 1.91 0.19
CA LEU A 100 -23.30 0.76 0.45
C LEU A 100 -24.09 0.85 1.75
N ARG A 101 -23.69 1.75 2.65
CA ARG A 101 -24.39 2.05 3.89
C ARG A 101 -25.56 3.02 3.68
N GLN A 102 -25.64 3.68 2.52
CA GLN A 102 -26.68 4.65 2.19
C GLN A 102 -27.90 3.97 1.54
N PRO A 103 -29.11 4.00 2.16
CA PRO A 103 -30.31 3.35 1.62
C PRO A 103 -30.79 3.89 0.26
N ARG A 104 -30.22 5.00 -0.23
CA ARG A 104 -30.60 5.65 -1.50
C ARG A 104 -30.00 4.99 -2.74
N TYR A 105 -29.00 4.11 -2.60
CA TYR A 105 -28.29 3.51 -3.73
C TYR A 105 -28.68 2.05 -4.03
N GLN A 106 -29.56 1.44 -3.23
CA GLN A 106 -30.10 0.10 -3.50
C GLN A 106 -30.94 0.02 -4.80
N THR A 107 -31.40 1.15 -5.34
CA THR A 107 -32.40 1.19 -6.43
C THR A 107 -31.87 1.53 -7.83
N PHE A 108 -30.56 1.62 -8.06
CA PHE A 108 -30.03 2.09 -9.35
C PHE A 108 -28.98 1.18 -10.04
N LEU A 109 -29.12 -0.14 -9.91
CA LEU A 109 -28.30 -1.10 -10.66
C LEU A 109 -29.16 -2.16 -11.37
N SER A 110 -29.84 -1.75 -12.44
CA SER A 110 -30.35 -2.68 -13.46
C SER A 110 -29.53 -2.53 -14.75
N TYR A 111 -28.63 -3.49 -15.02
CA TYR A 111 -28.66 -4.36 -16.22
C TYR A 111 -27.35 -5.17 -16.31
N GLN A 112 -27.46 -6.46 -15.98
CA GLN A 112 -26.79 -7.62 -16.58
C GLN A 112 -25.52 -7.32 -17.41
N ILE A 113 -24.40 -7.01 -16.77
CA ILE A 113 -23.10 -7.74 -16.83
C ILE A 113 -22.15 -7.20 -15.74
N HIS A 114 -22.54 -6.12 -15.05
CA HIS A 114 -21.81 -5.51 -13.95
C HIS A 114 -21.95 -6.26 -12.62
N HIS A 115 -23.03 -7.02 -12.44
CA HIS A 115 -23.35 -7.67 -11.16
C HIS A 115 -22.34 -8.78 -10.80
N LEU A 116 -21.75 -9.45 -11.80
CA LEU A 116 -20.75 -10.48 -11.56
C LEU A 116 -19.42 -9.87 -11.10
N ILE A 117 -18.95 -8.80 -11.76
CA ILE A 117 -17.69 -8.12 -11.40
C ILE A 117 -17.82 -7.39 -10.05
N THR A 118 -18.95 -6.73 -9.78
CA THR A 118 -19.16 -6.01 -8.50
C THR A 118 -19.49 -6.90 -7.31
N MET A 119 -20.10 -8.08 -7.50
CA MET A 119 -20.25 -9.05 -6.40
C MET A 119 -18.95 -9.80 -6.13
N THR A 120 -18.23 -10.22 -7.16
CA THR A 120 -16.94 -10.93 -6.98
C THR A 120 -15.89 -10.02 -6.35
N LEU A 121 -15.81 -8.74 -6.77
CA LEU A 121 -14.94 -7.76 -6.12
C LEU A 121 -15.40 -7.46 -4.69
N ARG A 122 -16.70 -7.39 -4.40
CA ARG A 122 -17.19 -7.18 -3.03
C ARG A 122 -16.81 -8.34 -2.12
N GLU A 123 -17.06 -9.58 -2.51
CA GLU A 123 -16.75 -10.76 -1.70
C GLU A 123 -15.22 -10.96 -1.53
N LEU A 124 -14.41 -10.67 -2.56
CA LEU A 124 -12.94 -10.66 -2.43
C LEU A 124 -12.42 -9.54 -1.53
N LEU A 125 -13.08 -8.38 -1.49
CA LEU A 125 -12.61 -7.19 -0.77
C LEU A 125 -13.15 -7.07 0.66
N THR A 126 -14.28 -7.73 0.99
CA THR A 126 -14.90 -7.67 2.34
C THR A 126 -14.67 -8.91 3.19
N SER A 127 -13.98 -9.93 2.68
CA SER A 127 -13.57 -11.06 3.52
C SER A 127 -12.30 -10.72 4.31
N GLU A 128 -12.08 -11.37 5.45
CA GLU A 128 -10.81 -11.31 6.21
C GLU A 128 -9.59 -11.77 5.37
N TYR A 129 -9.83 -12.29 4.16
CA TYR A 129 -8.83 -12.68 3.16
C TYR A 129 -8.58 -11.58 2.12
N SER A 130 -9.03 -10.34 2.36
CA SER A 130 -8.73 -9.24 1.45
C SER A 130 -7.22 -9.01 1.39
N VAL A 131 -6.72 -8.63 0.21
CA VAL A 131 -5.29 -8.38 -0.03
C VAL A 131 -4.70 -7.42 1.00
N HIS A 132 -5.50 -6.52 1.57
CA HIS A 132 -5.07 -5.53 2.55
C HIS A 132 -4.64 -6.13 3.88
N PHE A 133 -5.46 -7.01 4.46
CA PHE A 133 -5.13 -7.73 5.68
C PHE A 133 -3.89 -8.57 5.46
N TYR A 134 -3.85 -9.32 4.36
CA TYR A 134 -2.71 -10.16 4.04
C TYR A 134 -1.39 -9.39 3.91
N GLN A 135 -1.38 -8.25 3.20
CA GLN A 135 -0.16 -7.44 3.07
C GLN A 135 0.23 -6.77 4.41
N ALA A 136 -0.75 -6.31 5.21
CA ALA A 136 -0.50 -5.73 6.52
C ALA A 136 0.08 -6.79 7.47
N ASP A 137 -0.56 -7.95 7.58
CA ASP A 137 -0.14 -9.06 8.43
C ASP A 137 1.24 -9.55 8.04
N TYR A 138 1.52 -9.71 6.74
CA TYR A 138 2.86 -10.05 6.25
C TYR A 138 3.90 -9.03 6.72
N VAL A 139 3.64 -7.73 6.53
CA VAL A 139 4.58 -6.66 6.95
C VAL A 139 4.76 -6.65 8.47
N LEU A 140 3.71 -6.96 9.23
CA LEU A 140 3.71 -6.92 10.68
C LEU A 140 4.26 -8.19 11.34
N GLY A 141 4.40 -9.29 10.61
CA GLY A 141 5.13 -10.48 11.08
C GLY A 141 4.57 -11.83 10.64
N ASP A 142 3.40 -11.89 9.99
CA ASP A 142 2.89 -13.14 9.43
C ASP A 142 3.52 -13.45 8.06
N ASN A 143 4.82 -13.73 8.12
CA ASN A 143 5.63 -14.10 6.97
C ASN A 143 6.55 -15.28 7.35
N PRO A 144 7.23 -15.91 6.38
CA PRO A 144 8.12 -17.05 6.65
C PRO A 144 9.25 -16.77 7.65
N LEU A 145 9.67 -15.50 7.80
CA LEU A 145 10.71 -15.10 8.74
C LEU A 145 10.19 -14.85 10.16
N LYS A 146 8.86 -14.84 10.35
CA LYS A 146 8.16 -14.46 11.59
C LYS A 146 8.73 -13.18 12.19
N MET A 147 8.91 -12.17 11.34
CA MET A 147 9.62 -10.93 11.61
C MET A 147 8.83 -9.74 11.08
N SER A 148 8.59 -8.74 11.92
CA SER A 148 8.01 -7.48 11.47
C SER A 148 9.01 -6.68 10.66
N PHE A 149 8.60 -6.11 9.54
CA PHE A 149 9.36 -5.10 8.80
C PHE A 149 9.03 -3.66 9.26
N LEU A 150 8.14 -3.51 10.25
CA LEU A 150 7.92 -2.24 10.94
C LEU A 150 8.82 -2.19 12.18
N VAL A 151 9.82 -1.32 12.17
CA VAL A 151 10.83 -1.25 13.22
C VAL A 151 10.20 -0.94 14.57
N GLY A 152 10.52 -1.74 15.59
CA GLY A 152 9.99 -1.62 16.95
C GLY A 152 8.61 -2.25 17.16
N TYR A 153 8.06 -2.97 16.18
CA TYR A 153 6.81 -3.71 16.31
C TYR A 153 7.04 -5.22 16.38
N GLY A 154 6.30 -5.90 17.27
CA GLY A 154 6.42 -7.35 17.48
C GLY A 154 7.71 -7.79 18.17
N ASP A 155 7.87 -9.11 18.35
CA ASP A 155 9.00 -9.69 19.09
C ASP A 155 10.30 -9.74 18.28
N LYS A 156 10.21 -9.65 16.94
CA LYS A 156 11.35 -9.74 16.02
C LYS A 156 11.20 -8.69 14.92
N TYR A 157 12.14 -7.76 14.83
CA TYR A 157 12.18 -6.67 13.85
C TYR A 157 13.64 -6.26 13.51
N PRO A 158 13.91 -5.56 12.39
CA PRO A 158 15.26 -5.17 12.00
C PRO A 158 15.98 -4.36 13.07
N GLN A 159 17.19 -4.78 13.42
CA GLN A 159 18.06 -4.10 14.39
C GLN A 159 19.18 -3.30 13.70
N TYR A 160 19.45 -3.55 12.42
CA TYR A 160 20.58 -2.98 11.67
C TYR A 160 20.11 -2.08 10.53
N VAL A 161 19.12 -1.22 10.79
CA VAL A 161 18.56 -0.35 9.75
C VAL A 161 19.57 0.67 9.21
N HIS A 162 19.52 0.92 7.89
CA HIS A 162 20.33 1.93 7.19
C HIS A 162 19.83 3.35 7.53
N HIS A 163 20.00 3.79 8.76
CA HIS A 163 19.50 5.07 9.24
C HIS A 163 20.47 5.71 10.23
N ARG A 164 21.07 6.85 9.84
CA ARG A 164 22.12 7.53 10.64
C ARG A 164 21.65 7.89 12.05
N GLY A 165 20.45 8.45 12.18
CA GLY A 165 19.90 8.81 13.50
C GLY A 165 19.62 7.58 14.38
N ALA A 166 19.52 6.39 13.80
CA ALA A 166 19.33 5.15 14.53
C ALA A 166 20.67 4.51 14.92
N SER A 167 21.69 4.61 14.05
CA SER A 167 22.99 3.95 14.23
C SER A 167 23.97 4.69 15.14
N ILE A 168 23.77 5.99 15.37
CA ILE A 168 24.67 6.86 16.16
C ILE A 168 24.12 7.00 17.59
N PRO A 169 24.87 6.61 18.64
CA PRO A 169 24.45 6.83 20.03
C PRO A 169 24.18 8.30 20.32
N VAL A 170 23.17 8.59 21.15
CA VAL A 170 22.75 9.97 21.47
C VAL A 170 23.90 10.83 22.00
N GLU A 171 24.80 10.25 22.80
CA GLU A 171 25.92 10.97 23.42
C GLU A 171 27.20 10.97 22.56
N ALA A 172 27.14 10.40 21.35
CA ALA A 172 28.29 10.38 20.46
C ALA A 172 28.59 11.78 19.92
N LYS A 173 29.85 12.21 20.03
CA LYS A 173 30.33 13.39 19.31
C LYS A 173 30.82 12.95 17.94
N THR A 174 30.12 13.35 16.90
CA THR A 174 30.46 13.01 15.51
C THR A 174 31.03 14.20 14.76
N GLY A 175 32.14 13.99 14.05
CA GLY A 175 32.69 14.88 13.03
C GLY A 175 32.15 14.57 11.62
N CYS A 176 32.89 15.02 10.59
CA CYS A 176 32.47 14.86 9.19
C CYS A 176 32.81 13.50 8.56
N THR A 177 33.82 12.79 9.09
CA THR A 177 34.39 11.58 8.46
C THR A 177 34.34 10.33 9.34
N ASP A 178 34.09 10.49 10.63
CA ASP A 178 34.01 9.44 11.65
C ASP A 178 32.65 8.72 11.66
N GLY A 179 31.69 9.14 10.84
CA GLY A 179 30.36 8.53 10.77
C GLY A 179 30.34 7.09 10.27
N PHE A 180 31.33 6.68 9.45
CA PHE A 180 31.38 5.33 8.86
C PHE A 180 31.57 4.22 9.90
N GLN A 181 32.18 4.51 11.06
CA GLN A 181 32.30 3.53 12.14
C GLN A 181 30.94 3.00 12.61
N TRP A 182 29.87 3.83 12.53
CA TRP A 182 28.50 3.45 12.90
C TRP A 182 27.81 2.64 11.81
N LEU A 183 28.17 2.86 10.55
CA LEU A 183 27.72 2.04 9.42
C LEU A 183 28.31 0.62 9.52
N ASP A 184 29.62 0.54 9.81
CA ASP A 184 30.39 -0.70 9.82
C ASP A 184 30.34 -1.46 11.17
N SER A 185 29.70 -0.88 12.19
CA SER A 185 29.56 -1.50 13.50
C SER A 185 28.80 -2.83 13.43
N ALA A 186 29.30 -3.84 14.15
CA ALA A 186 28.63 -5.13 14.33
C ALA A 186 27.52 -5.10 15.40
N GLU A 187 27.47 -4.03 16.21
CA GLU A 187 26.44 -3.83 17.22
C GLU A 187 25.13 -3.36 16.58
N PRO A 188 23.95 -3.72 17.14
CA PRO A 188 22.65 -3.24 16.67
C PRO A 188 22.51 -1.72 16.82
N ASN A 189 21.51 -1.13 16.15
CA ASN A 189 21.28 0.32 16.19
C ASN A 189 20.98 0.75 17.65
N PRO A 190 21.75 1.67 18.25
CA PRO A 190 21.54 2.10 19.63
C PRO A 190 20.19 2.82 19.84
N ASN A 191 19.64 3.45 18.79
CA ASN A 191 18.31 4.06 18.86
C ASN A 191 17.35 3.30 17.93
N VAL A 192 16.22 2.89 18.48
CA VAL A 192 15.18 2.21 17.70
C VAL A 192 14.42 3.26 16.87
N ALA A 193 14.43 3.10 15.54
CA ALA A 193 13.65 3.93 14.63
C ALA A 193 12.18 3.50 14.60
N ILE A 194 11.49 3.63 15.74
CA ILE A 194 10.13 3.13 15.96
C ILE A 194 9.18 3.62 14.85
N GLY A 195 8.45 2.69 14.23
CA GLY A 195 7.51 2.97 13.15
C GLY A 195 8.15 3.19 11.77
N GLY A 196 9.47 3.08 11.66
CA GLY A 196 10.17 3.06 10.38
C GLY A 196 9.85 1.78 9.62
N LEU A 197 9.18 1.89 8.47
CA LEU A 197 8.94 0.76 7.59
C LEU A 197 10.11 0.62 6.62
N VAL A 198 10.87 -0.47 6.77
CA VAL A 198 12.02 -0.78 5.89
C VAL A 198 11.57 -1.30 4.52
N GLY A 199 12.51 -1.47 3.59
CA GLY A 199 12.22 -1.97 2.24
C GLY A 199 11.61 -3.38 2.20
N GLY A 200 11.95 -4.22 3.17
CA GLY A 200 11.38 -5.57 3.31
C GLY A 200 12.20 -6.66 2.59
N PRO A 201 11.64 -7.87 2.45
CA PRO A 201 12.38 -9.01 1.90
C PRO A 201 12.54 -8.89 0.38
N PHE A 202 13.50 -9.64 -0.17
CA PHE A 202 13.59 -9.83 -1.62
C PHE A 202 12.45 -10.75 -2.11
N LYS A 203 12.31 -10.88 -3.43
CA LYS A 203 11.26 -11.71 -4.06
C LYS A 203 11.28 -13.18 -3.59
N ASN A 204 12.45 -13.70 -3.21
CA ASN A 204 12.64 -15.04 -2.64
C ASN A 204 12.46 -15.08 -1.10
N GLU A 205 11.84 -14.05 -0.52
CA GLU A 205 11.47 -13.96 0.89
C GLU A 205 12.65 -13.94 1.87
N THR A 206 13.86 -13.69 1.38
CA THR A 206 15.04 -13.52 2.23
C THR A 206 15.18 -12.06 2.66
N TYR A 207 15.64 -11.87 3.90
CA TYR A 207 15.95 -10.56 4.48
C TYR A 207 17.32 -10.61 5.14
N ILE A 208 18.24 -9.73 4.73
CA ILE A 208 19.55 -9.61 5.35
C ILE A 208 19.56 -8.32 6.17
N ASP A 209 19.44 -8.46 7.48
CA ASP A 209 19.46 -7.35 8.45
C ASP A 209 20.88 -6.80 8.59
N SER A 210 21.25 -5.88 7.71
CA SER A 210 22.57 -5.28 7.63
C SER A 210 22.44 -3.82 7.26
N ARG A 211 23.17 -2.94 7.95
CA ARG A 211 23.14 -1.51 7.64
C ARG A 211 23.59 -1.23 6.22
N ASN A 212 24.51 -2.01 5.65
CA ASN A 212 24.97 -1.75 4.28
C ASN A 212 23.97 -2.23 3.22
N ASN A 213 22.91 -2.95 3.62
CA ASN A 213 21.84 -3.39 2.74
C ASN A 213 20.71 -2.35 2.69
N SER A 214 20.98 -1.19 2.11
CA SER A 214 19.99 -0.11 2.01
C SER A 214 18.72 -0.53 1.27
N MET A 215 18.81 -1.44 0.29
CA MET A 215 17.62 -1.92 -0.45
C MET A 215 16.55 -2.54 0.45
N GLN A 216 16.96 -3.30 1.47
CA GLN A 216 16.02 -3.97 2.38
C GLN A 216 15.88 -3.25 3.73
N GLY A 217 16.97 -2.65 4.21
CA GLY A 217 17.12 -2.11 5.55
C GLY A 217 16.94 -0.60 5.69
N GLU A 218 16.68 0.14 4.60
CA GLU A 218 16.45 1.59 4.68
C GLU A 218 14.97 1.89 5.01
N PRO A 219 14.67 2.50 6.17
CA PRO A 219 13.35 3.05 6.44
C PRO A 219 13.21 4.40 5.73
N THR A 220 12.06 4.62 5.08
CA THR A 220 11.86 5.78 4.22
C THR A 220 10.53 6.45 4.46
N THR A 221 10.48 7.77 4.27
CA THR A 221 9.30 8.58 4.54
C THR A 221 8.10 8.17 3.68
N TYR A 222 8.33 7.76 2.44
CA TYR A 222 7.25 7.31 1.56
C TYR A 222 6.74 5.90 1.91
N ASN A 223 7.56 5.02 2.49
CA ASN A 223 7.10 3.73 3.00
C ASN A 223 6.27 3.95 4.27
N SER A 224 6.73 4.82 5.17
CA SER A 224 5.98 5.24 6.35
C SER A 224 4.65 5.94 5.98
N ALA A 225 4.67 6.86 5.02
CA ALA A 225 3.47 7.55 4.53
C ALA A 225 2.47 6.58 3.90
N VAL A 226 2.98 5.49 3.32
CA VAL A 226 2.15 4.36 2.99
C VAL A 226 1.67 3.79 4.30
N ILE A 227 2.36 2.91 5.02
CA ILE A 227 1.79 2.10 6.12
C ILE A 227 0.83 2.83 7.09
N VAL A 228 1.06 4.11 7.40
CA VAL A 228 0.10 4.97 8.12
C VAL A 228 -1.29 4.98 7.48
N GLY A 229 -1.37 5.19 6.17
CA GLY A 229 -2.60 5.02 5.39
C GLY A 229 -3.22 3.64 5.61
N LEU A 230 -2.44 2.55 5.47
CA LEU A 230 -2.90 1.14 5.55
C LEU A 230 -3.60 0.88 6.86
N LEU A 231 -2.88 1.17 7.94
CA LEU A 231 -3.34 0.92 9.29
C LEU A 231 -4.52 1.83 9.62
N SER A 232 -4.55 3.07 9.11
CA SER A 232 -5.67 3.99 9.31
C SER A 232 -6.99 3.48 8.69
N SER A 233 -7.00 2.91 7.47
CA SER A 233 -8.26 2.30 7.00
C SER A 233 -8.62 1.07 7.79
N LEU A 234 -7.68 0.17 8.07
CA LEU A 234 -7.97 -1.08 8.80
C LEU A 234 -8.58 -0.79 10.18
N VAL A 235 -8.09 0.24 10.87
CA VAL A 235 -8.68 0.70 12.14
C VAL A 235 -10.09 1.27 11.93
N THR A 236 -10.32 2.01 10.85
CA THR A 236 -11.63 2.61 10.54
C THR A 236 -12.66 1.57 10.09
N THR A 237 -12.22 0.48 9.45
CA THR A 237 -13.08 -0.59 8.94
C THR A 237 -13.28 -1.74 9.92
N SER A 238 -12.43 -1.84 10.95
CA SER A 238 -12.60 -2.79 12.06
C SER A 238 -13.77 -2.39 12.96
N SER A 239 -14.63 -3.36 13.27
CA SER A 239 -15.67 -3.25 14.31
C SER A 239 -15.10 -3.04 15.72
N ALA A 240 -13.77 -3.15 15.90
CA ALA A 240 -13.07 -3.04 17.17
C ALA A 240 -12.51 -1.63 17.43
N VAL A 241 -13.30 -0.57 17.22
CA VAL A 241 -13.02 0.71 17.89
C VAL A 241 -13.73 0.68 19.24
N LEU A 242 -13.11 0.00 20.22
CA LEU A 242 -13.37 0.35 21.62
C LEU A 242 -12.66 1.68 21.88
N SER A 243 -13.47 2.65 22.27
CA SER A 243 -13.10 4.01 22.63
C SER A 243 -11.72 4.10 23.30
N PHE A 244 -10.85 4.95 22.75
CA PHE A 244 -9.71 5.47 23.52
C PHE A 244 -10.23 6.46 24.56
N THR A 245 -10.80 5.92 25.65
CA THR A 245 -11.07 6.64 26.90
C THR A 245 -10.11 6.16 27.96
#